data_AF-A0A7J9E8Z6-F1
#
_entry.id   AF-A0A7J9E8Z6-F1
#
_cell.length_a   1.000
_cell.length_b   1.000
_cell.length_c   1.000
_cell.angle_alpha   90.00
_cell.angle_beta   90.00
_cell.angle_gamma   90.00
#
_symmetry.space_group_name_H-M   'P 1'
#
loop_
_entity.id
_entity.type
_entity.pdbx_description
1 polymer ?
#
loop_
_entity_poly.entity_id
_entity_poly.type
_entity_poly.pdbx_seq_one_letter_code
_entity_poly.pdbx_strand_id
1 'polypeptide(L)' 'ELRTSAVTTADRQAACNCVKQAAARIPTIKEDDAATLPAKCHVQVDFPISKNTNCEE' A
#
# COMPACT_ATOMS: atom_id res chain seq x y z
N GLU A 1 10.64 -8.70 -3.29
CA GLU A 1 10.87 -8.70 -1.82
C GLU A 1 10.38 -7.40 -1.16
N LEU A 2 9.07 -7.25 -0.89
CA LEU A 2 8.55 -6.20 0.05
C LEU A 2 8.33 -6.77 1.46
N ARG A 3 8.00 -8.06 1.56
CA ARG A 3 7.65 -8.74 2.82
C ARG A 3 8.76 -8.75 3.86
N THR A 4 10.02 -8.76 3.45
CA THR A 4 11.18 -8.82 4.35
C THR A 4 11.75 -7.46 4.71
N SER A 5 11.37 -6.39 3.99
CA SER A 5 11.80 -5.03 4.30
C SER A 5 10.85 -4.35 5.29
N ALA A 6 9.58 -4.73 5.38
CA ALA A 6 8.57 -4.11 6.24
C ALA A 6 8.53 -4.66 7.69
N VAL A 7 9.69 -5.01 8.28
CA VAL A 7 9.74 -5.68 9.59
C VAL A 7 9.49 -4.68 10.72
N THR A 8 10.00 -3.46 10.60
CA THR A 8 9.81 -2.40 11.61
C THR A 8 8.59 -1.54 11.29
N THR A 9 8.05 -0.85 12.29
CA THR A 9 6.97 0.15 12.08
C THR A 9 7.43 1.22 11.09
N ALA A 10 8.68 1.67 11.17
CA ALA A 10 9.23 2.66 10.24
C ALA A 10 9.22 2.17 8.79
N ASP A 11 9.54 0.89 8.56
CA ASP A 11 9.51 0.32 7.21
C ASP A 11 8.08 0.15 6.69
N ARG A 12 7.13 -0.22 7.55
CA ARG A 12 5.69 -0.27 7.19
C ARG A 12 5.18 1.11 6.81
N GLN A 13 5.51 2.14 7.59
CA GLN A 13 5.15 3.52 7.30
C GLN A 13 5.79 4.01 6.00
N ALA A 14 7.07 3.70 5.77
CA ALA A 14 7.77 4.05 4.53
C ALA A 14 7.13 3.37 3.30
N ALA A 15 6.84 2.07 3.39
CA ALA A 15 6.17 1.31 2.34
C ALA A 15 4.75 1.85 2.08
N CYS A 16 3.97 2.12 3.13
CA CYS A 16 2.64 2.71 3.02
C CYS A 16 2.69 4.06 2.30
N ASN A 17 3.60 4.96 2.72
CA ASN A 17 3.75 6.27 2.11
C ASN A 17 4.19 6.18 0.64
N CYS A 18 5.06 5.22 0.31
CA CYS A 18 5.47 4.95 -1.07
C CYS A 18 4.28 4.54 -1.94
N VAL A 19 3.48 3.59 -1.47
CA VAL A 19 2.29 3.10 -2.16
C VAL A 19 1.23 4.20 -2.29
N LYS A 20 1.00 5.00 -1.25
CA LYS A 20 0.10 6.15 -1.27
C LYS A 20 0.49 7.17 -2.34
N GLN A 21 1.78 7.51 -2.42
CA GLN A 21 2.29 8.41 -3.46
C GLN A 21 2.14 7.81 -4.86
N ALA A 22 2.37 6.51 -5.02
CA ALA A 22 2.16 5.82 -6.29
C ALA A 22 0.69 5.84 -6.72
N ALA A 23 -0.24 5.56 -5.79
CA ALA A 23 -1.68 5.66 -6.02
C ALA A 23 -2.10 7.08 -6.40
N ALA A 24 -1.56 8.11 -5.74
CA ALA A 24 -1.86 9.51 -6.04
C ALA A 24 -1.42 9.96 -7.45
N ARG A 25 -0.44 9.28 -8.06
CA ARG A 25 -0.04 9.54 -9.47
C ARG A 25 -1.04 9.04 -10.50
N ILE A 26 -2.06 8.30 -10.09
CA ILE A 26 -3.12 7.77 -10.94
C ILE A 26 -4.44 8.46 -10.56
N PRO A 27 -4.80 9.58 -11.20
CA PRO A 27 -5.99 10.37 -10.80
C PRO A 27 -7.30 9.59 -10.88
N THR A 28 -7.37 8.61 -11.78
CA THR A 28 -8.53 7.76 -12.05
C THR A 28 -8.43 6.38 -11.40
N ILE A 29 -7.59 6.23 -10.37
CA ILE A 29 -7.45 4.96 -9.65
C ILE A 29 -8.81 4.51 -9.11
N LYS A 30 -9.14 3.25 -9.38
CA LYS A 30 -10.31 2.59 -8.81
C LYS A 30 -9.90 2.00 -7.47
N GLU A 31 -10.30 2.67 -6.39
CA GLU A 31 -9.91 2.31 -5.02
C GLU A 31 -10.27 0.85 -4.67
N ASP A 32 -11.46 0.38 -5.07
CA ASP A 32 -11.90 -1.00 -4.83
C ASP A 32 -11.02 -2.04 -5.53
N ASP A 33 -10.63 -1.77 -6.78
CA ASP A 33 -9.74 -2.65 -7.54
C ASP A 33 -8.32 -2.63 -6.95
N ALA A 34 -7.84 -1.46 -6.55
CA ALA A 34 -6.52 -1.28 -5.95
C ALA A 34 -6.43 -1.98 -4.59
N ALA A 35 -7.46 -1.89 -3.75
CA ALA A 35 -7.51 -2.56 -2.45
C ALA A 35 -7.53 -4.09 -2.57
N THR A 36 -8.12 -4.64 -3.64
CA THR A 36 -8.16 -6.10 -3.88
C THR A 36 -6.89 -6.66 -4.55
N LEU A 37 -6.03 -5.79 -5.09
CA LEU A 37 -4.84 -6.19 -5.84
C LEU A 37 -3.85 -7.04 -5.02
N PRO A 38 -3.50 -6.71 -3.75
CA PRO A 38 -2.59 -7.54 -2.96
C PRO A 38 -3.09 -8.98 -2.84
N ALA A 39 -4.38 -9.17 -2.58
CA ALA A 39 -5.00 -10.48 -2.47
C ALA A 39 -4.94 -11.27 -3.79
N LYS A 40 -5.20 -10.61 -4.92
CA LYS A 40 -5.07 -11.20 -6.27
C LYS A 40 -3.64 -11.59 -6.61
N CYS A 41 -2.65 -10.85 -6.10
CA CYS A 41 -1.23 -11.17 -6.25
C CYS A 41 -0.71 -12.16 -5.18
N HIS A 42 -1.58 -12.67 -4.29
CA HIS A 42 -1.21 -13.51 -3.16
C HIS A 42 -0.15 -12.88 -2.23
N VAL A 43 -0.13 -11.54 -2.16
CA VAL A 43 0.73 -10.76 -1.26
C VAL A 43 -0.12 -10.27 -0.09
N GLN A 44 0.32 -10.57 1.14
CA GLN A 44 -0.27 -9.96 2.32
C GLN A 44 0.43 -8.63 2.58
N VAL A 45 -0.38 -7.58 2.70
CA VAL A 45 0.03 -6.23 3.06
C VAL A 45 -0.97 -5.75 4.10
N ASP A 46 -0.48 -5.11 5.16
CA ASP A 46 -1.31 -4.70 6.30
C ASP A 46 -2.04 -3.36 6.07
N PHE A 47 -1.92 -2.80 4.87
CA PHE A 47 -2.54 -1.54 4.48
C PHE A 47 -3.11 -1.63 3.06
N PRO A 48 -4.26 -0.98 2.78
CA PRO A 48 -4.83 -0.93 1.45
C PRO A 48 -3.99 -0.05 0.51
N ILE A 49 -3.96 -0.40 -0.77
CA ILE A 49 -3.43 0.47 -1.82
C ILE A 49 -4.49 1.54 -2.12
N SER A 50 -4.35 2.72 -1.50
CA SER A 50 -5.23 3.86 -1.72
C SER A 50 -4.48 5.18 -1.61
N LYS A 51 -4.96 6.21 -2.31
CA LYS A 51 -4.49 7.59 -2.11
C LYS A 51 -4.85 8.16 -0.74
N ASN A 52 -5.86 7.57 -0.09
CA ASN A 52 -6.39 8.01 1.20
C ASN A 52 -5.91 7.14 2.37
N THR A 53 -5.02 6.17 2.14
CA THR A 53 -4.47 5.34 3.21
C THR A 53 -3.81 6.23 4.27
N ASN A 54 -4.13 5.96 5.53
CA ASN A 54 -3.41 6.52 6.66
C ASN A 54 -2.13 5.69 6.88
N CYS A 55 -0.97 6.34 6.86
CA CYS A 55 0.34 5.70 6.98
C CYS A 55 1.04 6.02 8.30
N GLU A 56 0.31 6.54 9.28
CA GLU A 56 0.83 6.90 10.60
C GLU A 56 0.65 5.78 11.64
N GLU A 57 -0.08 4.72 11.30
CA GLU A 57 -0.28 3.51 12.12
C GLU A 57 0.81 2.46 11.90
#